data_AF-A0A2N6NE59-F1
#
_entry.id   AF-A0A2N6NE59-F1
#
_cell.length_a   1.000
_cell.length_b   1.000
_cell.length_c   1.000
_cell.angle_alpha   90.00
_cell.angle_beta   90.00
_cell.angle_gamma   90.00
#
_symmetry.space_group_name_H-M   'P 1'
#
loop_
_entity.id
_entity.type
_entity.pdbx_description
1 polymer ?
#
loop_
_entity_poly.entity_id
_entity_poly.type
_entity_poly.pdbx_seq_one_letter_code
_entity_poly.pdbx_strand_id
1 'polypeptide(L)'
;MVDLPGLFRARSGDQTLEEATVVSAMVQNYAKRPRSIILAVVSAKNDFALQEITEVARKLDPNGTRTLGLITKPDTLDAGSDSEAAYVKLAQNKDVRFRLGWHVLKNRDYEMRGASSTERDASEAEFFRQGIWAAIDVEHVGVASLRPRLSNVLRDQILQQLPSLLRDITSEIVDCDAQLQRLGTPRATVDDQRRYFFQVSREYTLLMQATVDGEYSHQFFGSAKSDEGSRRRLRARVQNILDNFAEDMRVHGQNRVLLDEMPEDEEIGVCGRYILRSDYIEEVKSLMKKSRGRELSGTFNPMIISELFKEQCKPWKGLVDKVREHVLHAIDEVTNAIVTHVAAKNTVPGILSILRNARTNSIRDLDAKFQTLLEPHLNGHPITYNHYMTDNVQKAQERRRTQELEQAFRDLVGAENFKKGKKVALYPHDMFTKLKRRTEVGMQLYAGQLATDYMEAYYKVGHLITGNGSRN
;
A
#
# COMPACT_ATOMS: atom_id res chain seq x y z
N MET A 1 -8.90 -48.30 -1.25
CA MET A 1 -10.23 -48.17 -1.87
C MET A 1 -11.10 -47.43 -0.89
N VAL A 2 -11.78 -46.36 -1.31
CA VAL A 2 -12.70 -45.62 -0.43
C VAL A 2 -14.10 -45.99 -0.88
N ASP A 3 -14.86 -46.64 0.00
CA ASP A 3 -16.27 -46.90 -0.24
C ASP A 3 -17.05 -45.66 0.17
N LEU A 4 -17.88 -45.15 -0.73
CA LEU A 4 -18.64 -43.92 -0.54
C LEU A 4 -20.12 -44.28 -0.44
N PRO A 5 -20.90 -43.56 0.39
CA PRO A 5 -22.33 -43.81 0.47
C PRO A 5 -22.99 -43.64 -0.90
N GLY A 6 -23.99 -44.48 -1.20
CA GLY A 6 -24.75 -44.37 -2.44
C GLY A 6 -25.42 -43.01 -2.59
N LEU A 7 -25.47 -42.48 -3.80
CA LEU A 7 -26.22 -41.25 -4.10
C LEU A 7 -27.72 -41.57 -4.12
N PHE A 8 -28.53 -40.85 -3.33
CA PHE A 8 -29.98 -41.02 -3.27
C PHE A 8 -30.71 -39.66 -3.36
N ARG A 9 -31.83 -39.62 -4.09
CA ARG A 9 -32.68 -38.43 -4.26
C ARG A 9 -33.97 -38.43 -3.43
N ALA A 10 -34.44 -39.58 -2.94
CA ALA A 10 -35.82 -39.72 -2.46
C ALA A 10 -35.92 -39.89 -0.94
N ARG A 11 -36.85 -39.14 -0.33
CA ARG A 11 -37.32 -39.30 1.05
C ARG A 11 -37.83 -40.72 1.27
N SER A 12 -37.05 -41.57 1.92
CA SER A 12 -37.56 -42.77 2.58
C SER A 12 -37.53 -42.50 4.07
N GLY A 13 -38.70 -42.65 4.72
CA GLY A 13 -39.02 -42.65 6.17
C GLY A 13 -38.13 -41.91 7.17
N ASP A 14 -36.83 -42.20 7.17
CA ASP A 14 -35.83 -41.81 8.17
C ASP A 14 -34.73 -40.85 7.64
N GLN A 15 -34.70 -40.49 6.35
CA GLN A 15 -33.61 -39.70 5.75
C GLN A 15 -34.04 -38.29 5.31
N THR A 16 -33.22 -37.28 5.66
CA THR A 16 -33.52 -35.85 5.39
C THR A 16 -32.85 -35.32 4.11
N LEU A 17 -33.36 -34.22 3.56
CA LEU A 17 -32.76 -33.53 2.40
C LEU A 17 -31.34 -32.98 2.68
N GLU A 18 -31.06 -32.66 3.95
CA GLU A 18 -29.75 -32.19 4.39
C GLU A 18 -28.71 -33.32 4.35
N GLU A 19 -29.07 -34.53 4.77
CA GLU A 19 -28.20 -35.71 4.68
C GLU A 19 -27.83 -36.05 3.24
N ALA A 20 -28.78 -36.01 2.31
CA ALA A 20 -28.51 -36.22 0.89
C ALA A 20 -27.51 -35.18 0.33
N THR A 21 -27.60 -33.94 0.81
CA THR A 21 -26.67 -32.86 0.41
C THR A 21 -25.27 -33.08 0.97
N VAL A 22 -25.15 -33.49 2.24
CA VAL A 22 -23.86 -33.81 2.88
C VAL A 22 -23.18 -35.00 2.19
N VAL A 23 -23.94 -36.07 1.90
CA VAL A 23 -23.43 -37.24 1.18
C VAL A 23 -22.94 -36.85 -0.22
N SER A 24 -23.71 -36.06 -0.95
CA SER A 24 -23.31 -35.55 -2.27
C SER A 24 -22.05 -34.69 -2.21
N ALA A 25 -21.93 -33.79 -1.23
CA ALA A 25 -20.74 -32.97 -1.02
C ALA A 25 -19.51 -33.83 -0.67
N MET A 26 -19.67 -34.86 0.16
CA MET A 26 -18.59 -35.80 0.50
C MET A 26 -18.11 -36.54 -0.75
N VAL A 27 -19.02 -37.12 -1.54
CA VAL A 27 -18.69 -37.81 -2.79
C VAL A 27 -17.95 -36.88 -3.76
N GLN A 28 -18.46 -35.65 -3.93
CA GLN A 28 -17.82 -34.64 -4.78
C GLN A 28 -16.42 -34.27 -4.29
N ASN A 29 -16.19 -34.16 -2.99
CA ASN A 29 -14.86 -33.83 -2.44
C ASN A 29 -13.81 -34.91 -2.74
N TYR A 30 -14.17 -36.19 -2.71
CA TYR A 30 -13.28 -37.29 -3.10
C TYR A 30 -13.11 -37.39 -4.62
N ALA A 31 -14.20 -37.26 -5.36
CA ALA A 31 -14.20 -37.40 -6.81
C ALA A 31 -13.60 -36.17 -7.54
N LYS A 32 -13.58 -34.98 -6.94
CA LYS A 32 -12.95 -33.76 -7.49
C LYS A 32 -11.42 -33.82 -7.47
N ARG A 33 -10.83 -34.63 -6.60
CA ARG A 33 -9.36 -34.78 -6.55
C ARG A 33 -8.87 -35.38 -7.88
N PRO A 34 -7.98 -34.71 -8.63
CA PRO A 34 -7.53 -35.20 -9.94
C PRO A 34 -6.75 -36.52 -9.84
N ARG A 35 -6.22 -36.83 -8.65
CA ARG A 35 -5.49 -38.06 -8.35
C ARG A 35 -6.39 -39.28 -8.10
N SER A 36 -7.70 -39.11 -7.92
CA SER A 36 -8.62 -40.23 -7.67
C SER A 36 -9.16 -40.85 -8.96
N ILE A 37 -9.32 -42.17 -8.94
CA ILE A 37 -10.01 -42.93 -9.99
C ILE A 37 -11.49 -43.01 -9.61
N ILE A 38 -12.37 -42.71 -10.54
CA ILE A 38 -13.82 -42.81 -10.37
C ILE A 38 -14.27 -44.19 -10.87
N LEU A 39 -14.81 -45.01 -9.99
CA LEU A 39 -15.48 -46.26 -10.37
C LEU A 39 -16.98 -46.01 -10.48
N ALA A 40 -17.47 -45.87 -11.72
CA ALA A 40 -18.88 -45.62 -11.98
C ALA A 40 -19.64 -46.96 -12.05
N VAL A 41 -20.22 -47.38 -10.92
CA VAL A 41 -20.97 -48.62 -10.82
C VAL A 41 -22.42 -48.40 -11.26
N VAL A 42 -22.84 -49.17 -12.27
CA VAL A 42 -24.16 -49.12 -12.90
C VAL A 42 -24.82 -50.49 -12.76
N SER A 43 -26.10 -50.52 -12.40
CA SER A 43 -26.88 -51.78 -12.28
C SER A 43 -27.76 -51.96 -13.50
N ALA A 44 -27.63 -53.09 -14.21
CA ALA A 44 -28.42 -53.42 -15.39
C ALA A 44 -29.92 -53.61 -15.11
N LYS A 45 -30.29 -53.88 -13.85
CA LYS A 45 -31.70 -53.94 -13.40
C LYS A 45 -32.47 -52.62 -13.58
N ASN A 46 -31.79 -51.48 -13.52
CA ASN A 46 -32.41 -50.16 -13.62
C ASN A 46 -32.13 -49.58 -15.00
N ASP A 47 -32.99 -48.67 -15.47
CA ASP A 47 -32.72 -47.95 -16.72
C ASP A 47 -31.41 -47.16 -16.60
N PHE A 48 -30.56 -47.26 -17.62
CA PHE A 48 -29.29 -46.54 -17.72
C PHE A 48 -29.51 -45.02 -17.63
N ALA A 49 -30.58 -44.52 -18.25
CA ALA A 49 -30.89 -43.09 -18.27
C ALA A 49 -31.25 -42.51 -16.89
N LEU A 50 -31.60 -43.35 -15.93
CA LEU A 50 -32.01 -42.96 -14.58
C LEU A 50 -30.85 -42.98 -13.56
N GLN A 51 -29.61 -43.31 -13.97
CA GLN A 51 -28.49 -43.47 -13.04
C GLN A 51 -27.65 -42.20 -12.93
N GLU A 52 -27.68 -41.56 -11.76
CA GLU A 52 -27.03 -40.25 -11.51
C GLU A 52 -25.50 -40.30 -11.57
N ILE A 53 -24.91 -41.47 -11.36
CA ILE A 53 -23.45 -41.61 -11.27
C ILE A 53 -22.75 -41.25 -12.58
N THR A 54 -23.38 -41.49 -13.73
CA THR A 54 -22.81 -41.13 -15.04
C THR A 54 -22.84 -39.63 -15.30
N GLU A 55 -23.86 -38.91 -14.81
CA GLU A 55 -23.94 -37.46 -14.89
C GLU A 55 -22.88 -36.82 -13.98
N VAL A 56 -22.78 -37.31 -12.74
CA VAL A 56 -21.77 -36.84 -11.78
C VAL A 56 -20.35 -37.12 -12.26
N ALA A 57 -20.10 -38.32 -12.81
CA ALA A 57 -18.80 -38.67 -13.37
C ALA A 57 -18.44 -37.78 -14.56
N ARG A 58 -19.37 -37.50 -15.48
CA ARG A 58 -19.14 -36.56 -16.60
C ARG A 58 -18.88 -35.13 -16.15
N LYS A 59 -19.55 -34.67 -15.09
CA LYS A 59 -19.33 -33.34 -14.53
C LYS A 59 -17.93 -33.20 -13.92
N LEU A 60 -17.41 -34.26 -13.30
CA LEU A 60 -16.13 -34.26 -12.57
C LEU A 60 -14.94 -34.75 -13.42
N ASP A 61 -15.19 -35.48 -14.51
CA ASP A 61 -14.21 -35.96 -15.48
C ASP A 61 -14.83 -35.93 -16.90
N PRO A 62 -14.97 -34.73 -17.51
CA PRO A 62 -15.62 -34.57 -18.82
C PRO A 62 -14.99 -35.41 -19.93
N ASN A 63 -13.68 -35.64 -19.85
CA ASN A 63 -12.91 -36.41 -20.82
C ASN A 63 -12.87 -37.91 -20.51
N GLY A 64 -13.48 -38.35 -19.39
CA GLY A 64 -13.50 -39.76 -18.97
C GLY A 64 -12.11 -40.37 -18.77
N THR A 65 -11.10 -39.56 -18.44
CA THR A 65 -9.69 -39.95 -18.40
C THR A 65 -9.36 -40.88 -17.24
N ARG A 66 -10.08 -40.73 -16.12
CA ARG A 66 -9.85 -41.43 -14.84
C ARG A 66 -11.11 -42.12 -14.33
N THR A 67 -12.09 -42.32 -15.22
CA THR A 67 -13.36 -42.98 -14.92
C THR A 67 -13.39 -44.36 -15.56
N LEU A 68 -13.66 -45.40 -14.76
CA LEU A 68 -13.89 -46.76 -15.22
C LEU A 68 -15.35 -47.12 -14.93
N GLY A 69 -16.08 -47.55 -15.95
CA GLY A 69 -17.47 -47.97 -15.81
C GLY A 69 -17.57 -49.45 -15.43
N LEU A 70 -18.43 -49.78 -14.46
CA LEU A 70 -18.72 -51.15 -14.06
C LEU A 70 -20.22 -51.43 -14.23
N ILE A 71 -20.58 -52.44 -15.00
CA ILE A 71 -21.96 -52.90 -15.18
C ILE A 71 -22.17 -54.13 -14.31
N THR A 72 -23.18 -54.10 -13.45
CA THR A 72 -23.51 -55.17 -12.50
C THR A 72 -24.92 -55.69 -12.74
N LYS A 73 -25.18 -56.93 -12.31
CA LYS A 73 -26.48 -57.61 -12.47
C LYS A 73 -26.96 -57.79 -13.92
N PRO A 74 -26.07 -58.13 -14.89
CA PRO A 74 -26.47 -58.31 -16.29
C PRO A 74 -27.49 -59.45 -16.48
N ASP A 75 -27.55 -60.39 -15.53
CA ASP A 75 -28.48 -61.51 -15.43
C ASP A 75 -29.95 -61.10 -15.24
N THR A 76 -30.21 -59.85 -14.84
CA THR A 76 -31.58 -59.34 -14.63
C THR A 76 -32.26 -58.85 -15.90
N LEU A 77 -31.56 -58.85 -17.03
CA LEU A 77 -32.07 -58.43 -18.32
C LEU A 77 -32.73 -59.62 -19.04
N ASP A 78 -33.88 -59.39 -19.67
CA ASP A 78 -34.53 -60.41 -20.48
C ASP A 78 -33.74 -60.64 -21.77
N ALA A 79 -33.47 -61.91 -22.08
CA ALA A 79 -32.70 -62.30 -23.25
C ALA A 79 -33.36 -61.84 -24.55
N GLY A 80 -32.62 -61.11 -25.39
CA GLY A 80 -33.12 -60.55 -26.64
C GLY A 80 -33.94 -59.26 -26.50
N SER A 81 -34.00 -58.67 -25.29
CA SER A 81 -34.64 -57.37 -25.08
C SER A 81 -33.80 -56.21 -25.62
N ASP A 82 -34.46 -55.09 -25.96
CA ASP A 82 -33.78 -53.86 -26.37
C ASP A 82 -32.85 -53.31 -25.28
N SER A 83 -33.21 -53.53 -24.00
CA SER A 83 -32.40 -53.16 -22.83
C SER A 83 -31.09 -53.95 -22.78
N GLU A 84 -31.12 -55.25 -23.10
CA GLU A 84 -29.90 -56.07 -23.19
C GLU A 84 -28.98 -55.55 -24.30
N ALA A 85 -29.54 -55.25 -25.47
CA ALA A 85 -28.77 -54.69 -26.59
C ALA A 85 -28.17 -53.31 -26.25
N ALA A 86 -28.88 -52.47 -25.49
CA ALA A 86 -28.39 -51.17 -25.03
C ALA A 86 -27.20 -51.30 -24.07
N TYR A 87 -27.29 -52.18 -23.07
CA TYR A 87 -26.20 -52.41 -22.12
C TYR A 87 -24.98 -53.07 -22.77
N VAL A 88 -25.15 -53.91 -23.79
CA VAL A 88 -24.02 -54.44 -24.57
C VAL A 88 -23.33 -53.33 -25.37
N LYS A 89 -24.09 -52.40 -25.98
CA LYS A 89 -23.49 -51.21 -26.63
C LYS A 89 -22.73 -50.33 -25.64
N LEU A 90 -23.24 -50.20 -24.42
CA LEU A 90 -22.56 -49.50 -23.33
C LEU A 90 -21.26 -50.20 -22.94
N ALA A 91 -21.30 -51.52 -22.75
CA ALA A 91 -20.13 -52.33 -22.42
C ALA A 91 -19.05 -52.29 -23.52
N GLN A 92 -19.46 -52.19 -24.79
CA GLN A 92 -18.57 -51.96 -25.94
C GLN A 92 -18.05 -50.51 -26.05
N ASN A 93 -18.34 -49.66 -25.05
CA ASN A 93 -17.91 -48.26 -25.00
C ASN A 93 -18.42 -47.44 -26.21
N LYS A 94 -19.58 -47.79 -26.80
CA LYS A 94 -20.13 -47.11 -27.99
C LYS A 94 -21.06 -45.95 -27.66
N ASP A 95 -21.78 -46.08 -26.55
CA ASP A 95 -22.74 -45.06 -26.08
C ASP A 95 -22.06 -44.02 -25.19
N VAL A 96 -21.80 -44.34 -23.91
CA VAL A 96 -20.99 -43.50 -23.02
C VAL A 96 -19.54 -43.90 -23.06
N ARG A 97 -18.69 -43.01 -23.59
CA ARG A 97 -17.27 -43.26 -23.77
C ARG A 97 -16.45 -42.88 -22.55
N PHE A 98 -15.77 -43.86 -21.95
CA PHE A 98 -14.71 -43.64 -20.97
C PHE A 98 -13.37 -44.11 -21.53
N ARG A 99 -12.27 -43.42 -21.16
CA ARG A 99 -10.91 -43.79 -21.59
C ARG A 99 -10.49 -45.13 -21.01
N LEU A 100 -10.87 -45.41 -19.76
CA LEU A 100 -10.62 -46.70 -19.12
C LEU A 100 -11.63 -47.77 -19.55
N GLY A 101 -12.67 -47.40 -20.30
CA GLY A 101 -13.70 -48.29 -20.83
C GLY A 101 -14.75 -48.74 -19.79
N TRP A 102 -15.48 -49.79 -20.16
CA TRP A 102 -16.46 -50.46 -19.31
C TRP A 102 -16.02 -51.88 -18.97
N HIS A 103 -16.58 -52.43 -17.91
CA HIS A 103 -16.38 -53.80 -17.49
C HIS A 103 -17.68 -54.39 -16.94
N VAL A 104 -17.99 -55.63 -17.28
CA VAL A 104 -19.26 -56.28 -16.89
C VAL A 104 -18.99 -57.37 -15.86
N LEU A 105 -19.79 -57.41 -14.79
CA LEU A 105 -19.68 -58.38 -13.71
C LEU A 105 -21.02 -59.02 -13.39
N LYS A 106 -21.00 -60.35 -13.23
CA LYS A 106 -22.11 -61.11 -12.64
C LYS A 106 -21.79 -61.38 -11.18
N ASN A 107 -22.55 -60.72 -10.30
CA ASN A 107 -22.42 -60.91 -8.85
C ASN A 107 -23.36 -62.04 -8.38
N ARG A 108 -23.23 -62.43 -7.10
CA ARG A 108 -24.12 -63.43 -6.49
C ARG A 108 -25.57 -62.92 -6.50
N ASP A 109 -26.48 -63.77 -6.93
CA ASP A 109 -27.92 -63.57 -6.81
C ASP A 109 -28.42 -64.01 -5.42
N TYR A 110 -29.73 -63.94 -5.20
CA TYR A 110 -30.35 -64.31 -3.93
C TYR A 110 -30.22 -65.82 -3.64
N GLU A 111 -30.22 -66.65 -4.67
CA GLU A 111 -30.19 -68.12 -4.56
C GLU A 111 -28.77 -68.67 -4.35
N MET A 112 -27.74 -68.01 -4.87
CA MET A 112 -26.31 -68.34 -4.71
C MET A 112 -25.64 -67.63 -3.53
N ARG A 113 -26.40 -67.11 -2.57
CA ARG A 113 -25.84 -66.36 -1.42
C ARG A 113 -24.89 -67.20 -0.57
N GLY A 114 -25.12 -68.52 -0.51
CA GLY A 114 -24.28 -69.51 0.20
C GLY A 114 -23.18 -70.16 -0.66
N ALA A 115 -23.11 -69.87 -1.97
CA ALA A 115 -22.16 -70.49 -2.88
C ALA A 115 -20.72 -70.00 -2.65
N SER A 116 -19.75 -70.88 -2.88
CA SER A 116 -18.32 -70.56 -2.83
C SER A 116 -17.92 -69.54 -3.90
N SER A 117 -16.80 -68.85 -3.72
CA SER A 117 -16.29 -67.92 -4.74
C SER A 117 -15.94 -68.63 -6.06
N THR A 118 -15.52 -69.89 -6.00
CA THR A 118 -15.22 -70.72 -7.18
C THR A 118 -16.46 -71.07 -7.99
N GLU A 119 -17.57 -71.42 -7.33
CA GLU A 119 -18.85 -71.70 -8.02
C GLU A 119 -19.43 -70.45 -8.68
N ARG A 120 -19.30 -69.29 -8.03
CA ARG A 120 -19.66 -67.99 -8.62
C ARG A 120 -18.84 -67.72 -9.88
N ASP A 121 -17.52 -67.87 -9.81
CA ASP A 121 -16.62 -67.58 -10.94
C ASP A 121 -16.91 -68.51 -12.13
N ALA A 122 -17.25 -69.78 -11.86
CA ALA A 122 -17.70 -70.72 -12.90
C ALA A 122 -19.04 -70.31 -13.52
N SER A 123 -20.03 -69.90 -12.71
CA SER A 123 -21.33 -69.40 -13.20
C SER A 123 -21.20 -68.11 -14.00
N GLU A 124 -20.30 -67.22 -13.59
CA GLU A 124 -19.98 -65.98 -14.30
C GLU A 124 -19.34 -66.27 -15.66
N ALA A 125 -18.36 -67.17 -15.70
CA ALA A 125 -17.71 -67.58 -16.95
C ALA A 125 -18.70 -68.25 -17.92
N GLU A 126 -19.62 -69.08 -17.42
CA GLU A 126 -20.64 -69.71 -18.25
C GLU A 126 -21.63 -68.69 -18.81
N PHE A 127 -22.07 -67.74 -17.98
CA PHE A 127 -22.97 -66.67 -18.43
C PHE A 127 -22.37 -65.84 -19.56
N PHE A 128 -21.09 -65.44 -19.45
CA PHE A 128 -20.44 -64.63 -20.48
C PHE A 128 -20.05 -65.41 -21.74
N ARG A 129 -20.08 -66.76 -21.71
CA ARG A 129 -19.93 -67.59 -22.91
C ARG A 129 -21.22 -67.75 -23.72
N GLN A 130 -22.36 -67.41 -23.12
CA GLN A 130 -23.67 -67.57 -23.72
C GLN A 130 -24.28 -66.21 -24.12
N GLY A 131 -25.19 -66.23 -25.10
CA GLY A 131 -25.98 -65.06 -25.50
C GLY A 131 -25.16 -63.93 -26.15
N ILE A 132 -25.68 -62.70 -26.08
CA ILE A 132 -25.12 -61.51 -26.73
C ILE A 132 -23.83 -61.03 -26.03
N TRP A 133 -23.64 -61.37 -24.75
CA TRP A 133 -22.47 -61.01 -23.96
C TRP A 133 -21.17 -61.67 -24.43
N ALA A 134 -21.26 -62.81 -25.11
CA ALA A 134 -20.10 -63.48 -25.73
C ALA A 134 -19.43 -62.65 -26.83
N ALA A 135 -20.11 -61.62 -27.35
CA ALA A 135 -19.54 -60.68 -28.31
C ALA A 135 -18.63 -59.61 -27.67
N ILE A 136 -18.52 -59.58 -26.34
CA ILE A 136 -17.65 -58.65 -25.60
C ILE A 136 -16.30 -59.33 -25.35
N ASP A 137 -15.23 -58.55 -25.44
CA ASP A 137 -13.88 -59.02 -25.14
C ASP A 137 -13.78 -59.61 -23.71
N VAL A 138 -13.07 -60.73 -23.59
CA VAL A 138 -12.82 -61.44 -22.32
C VAL A 138 -12.08 -60.54 -21.32
N GLU A 139 -11.29 -59.57 -21.79
CA GLU A 139 -10.63 -58.58 -20.93
C GLU A 139 -11.61 -57.59 -20.26
N HIS A 140 -12.83 -57.48 -20.79
CA HIS A 140 -13.87 -56.56 -20.35
C HIS A 140 -15.03 -57.22 -19.61
N VAL A 141 -14.95 -58.53 -19.35
CA VAL A 141 -15.98 -59.28 -18.62
C VAL A 141 -15.39 -60.17 -17.53
N GLY A 142 -16.08 -60.25 -16.40
CA GLY A 142 -15.79 -61.19 -15.33
C GLY A 142 -14.72 -60.75 -14.33
N VAL A 143 -14.83 -61.29 -13.12
CA VAL A 143 -13.97 -60.91 -11.98
C VAL A 143 -12.49 -61.27 -12.21
N ALA A 144 -12.21 -62.32 -12.98
CA ALA A 144 -10.86 -62.81 -13.23
C ALA A 144 -10.00 -61.80 -14.00
N SER A 145 -10.59 -61.08 -14.98
CA SER A 145 -9.93 -60.03 -15.75
C SER A 145 -10.06 -58.66 -15.07
N LEU A 146 -11.11 -58.42 -14.27
CA LEU A 146 -11.25 -57.16 -13.52
C LEU A 146 -10.11 -56.93 -12.52
N ARG A 147 -9.73 -57.96 -11.75
CA ARG A 147 -8.69 -57.84 -10.72
C ARG A 147 -7.36 -57.31 -11.28
N PRO A 148 -6.73 -57.95 -12.29
CA PRO A 148 -5.48 -57.45 -12.87
C PRO A 148 -5.68 -56.09 -13.55
N ARG A 149 -6.84 -55.83 -14.18
CA ARG A 149 -7.15 -54.54 -14.80
C ARG A 149 -7.17 -53.41 -13.78
N LEU A 150 -7.88 -53.56 -12.67
CA LEU A 150 -7.92 -52.56 -11.59
C LEU A 150 -6.53 -52.32 -10.99
N SER A 151 -5.74 -53.38 -10.80
CA SER A 151 -4.35 -53.25 -10.34
C SER A 151 -3.50 -52.42 -11.30
N ASN A 152 -3.62 -52.64 -12.61
CA ASN A 152 -2.90 -51.86 -13.63
C ASN A 152 -3.37 -50.40 -13.65
N VAL A 153 -4.69 -50.14 -13.67
CA VAL A 153 -5.25 -48.78 -13.64
C VAL A 153 -4.75 -48.02 -12.40
N LEU A 154 -4.78 -48.66 -11.23
CA LEU A 154 -4.29 -48.05 -10.00
C LEU A 154 -2.79 -47.74 -10.08
N ARG A 155 -1.98 -48.70 -10.54
CA ARG A 155 -0.53 -48.51 -10.70
C ARG A 155 -0.22 -47.35 -11.64
N ASP A 156 -0.84 -47.32 -12.81
CA ASP A 156 -0.57 -46.33 -13.83
C ASP A 156 -1.00 -44.93 -13.37
N GLN A 157 -2.13 -44.84 -12.66
CA GLN A 157 -2.56 -43.60 -12.01
C GLN A 157 -1.56 -43.14 -10.95
N ILE A 158 -1.05 -44.05 -10.10
CA ILE A 158 -0.04 -43.71 -9.09
C ILE A 158 1.22 -43.17 -9.78
N LEU A 159 1.74 -43.87 -10.78
CA LEU A 159 2.95 -43.46 -11.51
C LEU A 159 2.79 -42.12 -12.22
N GLN A 160 1.63 -41.86 -12.82
CA GLN A 160 1.34 -40.59 -13.49
C GLN A 160 1.24 -39.42 -12.50
N GLN A 161 0.75 -39.66 -11.28
CA GLN A 161 0.52 -38.61 -10.29
C GLN A 161 1.68 -38.43 -9.30
N LEU A 162 2.62 -39.38 -9.20
CA LEU A 162 3.73 -39.33 -8.26
C LEU A 162 4.63 -38.08 -8.44
N PRO A 163 5.00 -37.66 -9.68
CA PRO A 163 5.85 -36.47 -9.85
C PRO A 163 5.16 -35.16 -9.44
N SER A 164 3.83 -35.05 -9.58
CA SER A 164 3.11 -33.87 -9.10
C SER A 164 3.02 -33.88 -7.57
N LEU A 165 2.76 -35.04 -6.97
CA LEU A 165 2.70 -35.20 -5.52
C LEU A 165 4.03 -34.85 -4.85
N LEU A 166 5.16 -35.28 -5.43
CA LEU A 166 6.48 -34.96 -4.89
C LEU A 166 6.76 -33.46 -4.94
N ARG A 167 6.35 -32.77 -6.02
CA ARG A 167 6.47 -31.30 -6.12
C ARG A 167 5.61 -30.59 -5.07
N ASP A 168 4.36 -31.02 -4.89
CA ASP A 168 3.47 -30.42 -3.88
C ASP A 168 4.05 -30.58 -2.47
N ILE A 169 4.50 -31.79 -2.11
CA ILE A 169 5.10 -32.07 -0.80
C ILE A 169 6.36 -31.21 -0.60
N THR A 170 7.21 -31.12 -1.61
CA THR A 170 8.45 -30.32 -1.52
C THR A 170 8.12 -28.84 -1.33
N SER A 171 7.11 -28.33 -2.04
CA SER A 171 6.64 -26.95 -1.88
C SER A 171 6.06 -26.71 -0.49
N GLU A 172 5.23 -27.61 0.01
CA GLU A 172 4.65 -27.51 1.36
C GLU A 172 5.72 -27.57 2.46
N ILE A 173 6.78 -28.36 2.28
CA ILE A 173 7.94 -28.38 3.19
C ILE A 173 8.63 -27.02 3.20
N VAL A 174 8.92 -26.44 2.03
CA VAL A 174 9.55 -25.12 1.92
C VAL A 174 8.71 -24.04 2.58
N ASP A 175 7.39 -24.07 2.38
CA ASP A 175 6.47 -23.12 2.99
C ASP A 175 6.40 -23.28 4.51
N CYS A 176 6.35 -24.53 5.01
CA CYS A 176 6.39 -24.84 6.44
C CYS A 176 7.72 -24.38 7.07
N ASP A 177 8.85 -24.62 6.42
CA ASP A 177 10.17 -24.20 6.91
C ASP A 177 10.27 -22.67 6.96
N ALA A 178 9.77 -21.97 5.95
CA ALA A 178 9.69 -20.51 5.96
C ALA A 178 8.80 -19.99 7.09
N GLN A 179 7.69 -20.68 7.40
CA GLN A 179 6.83 -20.35 8.54
C GLN A 179 7.52 -20.62 9.88
N LEU A 180 8.22 -21.76 10.03
CA LEU A 180 8.98 -22.12 11.23
C LEU A 180 10.10 -21.11 11.52
N GLN A 181 10.85 -20.71 10.50
CA GLN A 181 11.87 -19.66 10.64
C GLN A 181 11.28 -18.33 11.15
N ARG A 182 10.07 -17.97 10.70
CA ARG A 182 9.37 -16.75 11.15
C ARG A 182 8.86 -16.84 12.59
N LEU A 183 8.60 -18.04 13.10
CA LEU A 183 8.20 -18.26 14.50
C LEU A 183 9.39 -18.18 15.46
N GLY A 184 10.60 -18.43 14.96
CA GLY A 184 11.85 -18.38 15.71
C GLY A 184 12.03 -19.58 16.63
N THR A 185 13.02 -19.50 17.52
CA THR A 185 13.32 -20.59 18.46
C THR A 185 12.22 -20.76 19.51
N PRO A 186 11.96 -21.99 19.98
CA PRO A 186 11.09 -22.23 21.12
C PRO A 186 11.53 -21.42 22.34
N ARG A 187 10.55 -20.86 23.07
CA ARG A 187 10.77 -19.97 24.23
C ARG A 187 10.06 -20.52 25.47
N ALA A 188 10.37 -21.78 25.81
CA ALA A 188 9.67 -22.52 26.86
C ALA A 188 10.06 -22.06 28.27
N THR A 189 11.32 -21.68 28.47
CA THR A 189 11.82 -21.24 29.78
C THR A 189 11.88 -19.70 29.88
N VAL A 190 11.88 -19.19 31.12
CA VAL A 190 12.06 -17.75 31.38
C VAL A 190 13.41 -17.26 30.85
N ASP A 191 14.45 -18.09 30.92
CA ASP A 191 15.78 -17.74 30.40
C ASP A 191 15.80 -17.62 28.88
N ASP A 192 15.06 -18.48 28.17
CA ASP A 192 14.94 -18.39 26.71
C ASP A 192 14.17 -17.13 26.29
N GLN A 193 13.12 -16.77 27.04
CA GLN A 193 12.38 -15.52 26.83
C GLN A 193 13.27 -14.29 27.07
N ARG A 194 14.08 -14.30 28.14
CA ARG A 194 15.04 -13.23 28.44
C ARG A 194 16.11 -13.10 27.36
N ARG A 195 16.69 -14.22 26.91
CA ARG A 195 17.68 -14.24 25.82
C ARG A 195 17.09 -13.66 24.53
N TYR A 196 15.87 -14.06 24.18
CA TYR A 196 15.16 -13.51 23.03
C TYR A 196 14.99 -11.99 23.13
N PHE A 197 14.46 -11.48 24.26
CA PHE A 197 14.29 -10.03 24.44
C PHE A 197 15.63 -9.28 24.42
N PHE A 198 16.69 -9.86 24.98
CA PHE A 198 18.02 -9.27 24.93
C PHE A 198 18.55 -9.18 23.49
N GLN A 199 18.38 -10.24 22.69
CA GLN A 199 18.77 -10.23 21.28
C GLN A 199 17.99 -9.16 20.50
N VAL A 200 16.66 -9.12 20.67
CA VAL A 200 15.80 -8.12 20.02
C VAL A 200 16.19 -6.70 20.41
N SER A 201 16.45 -6.45 21.70
CA SER A 201 16.88 -5.14 22.20
C SER A 201 18.24 -4.73 21.61
N ARG A 202 19.20 -5.67 21.56
CA ARG A 202 20.53 -5.42 20.99
C ARG A 202 20.45 -5.09 19.50
N GLU A 203 19.74 -5.90 18.73
CA GLU A 203 19.57 -5.69 17.27
C GLU A 203 18.79 -4.41 16.97
N TYR A 204 17.72 -4.13 17.71
CA TYR A 204 16.99 -2.87 17.60
C TYR A 204 17.89 -1.67 17.89
N THR A 205 18.69 -1.72 18.95
CA THR A 205 19.60 -0.62 19.33
C THR A 205 20.65 -0.38 18.25
N LEU A 206 21.27 -1.45 17.74
CA LEU A 206 22.26 -1.36 16.66
C LEU A 206 21.65 -0.74 15.39
N LEU A 207 20.48 -1.22 14.95
CA LEU A 207 19.82 -0.70 13.76
C LEU A 207 19.34 0.73 13.94
N MET A 208 18.81 1.08 15.12
CA MET A 208 18.35 2.44 15.39
C MET A 208 19.52 3.43 15.42
N GLN A 209 20.65 3.06 16.04
CA GLN A 209 21.88 3.85 16.02
C GLN A 209 22.37 4.07 14.58
N ALA A 210 22.51 3.00 13.79
CA ALA A 210 22.89 3.11 12.39
C ALA A 210 21.95 4.01 11.57
N THR A 211 20.64 3.93 11.87
CA THR A 211 19.61 4.76 11.22
C THR A 211 19.75 6.25 11.56
N VAL A 212 20.14 6.58 12.80
CA VAL A 212 20.38 7.95 13.28
C VAL A 212 21.70 8.50 12.75
N ASP A 213 22.76 7.69 12.76
CA ASP A 213 24.10 8.05 12.29
C ASP A 213 24.16 8.17 10.76
N GLY A 214 23.20 7.57 10.05
CA GLY A 214 23.16 7.56 8.59
C GLY A 214 24.02 6.46 7.96
N GLU A 215 24.36 5.44 8.73
CA GLU A 215 25.11 4.27 8.26
C GLU A 215 24.14 3.19 7.76
N TYR A 216 24.19 2.89 6.46
CA TYR A 216 23.20 2.03 5.80
C TYR A 216 23.76 0.70 5.29
N SER A 217 24.88 0.25 5.84
CA SER A 217 25.53 -1.00 5.44
C SER A 217 24.73 -2.28 5.77
N HIS A 218 23.80 -2.23 6.73
CA HIS A 218 23.02 -3.41 7.12
C HIS A 218 21.96 -3.80 6.07
N GLN A 219 21.77 -5.10 5.84
CA GLN A 219 20.82 -5.64 4.86
C GLN A 219 19.38 -5.10 5.03
N PHE A 220 18.98 -4.82 6.27
CA PHE A 220 17.71 -4.18 6.62
C PHE A 220 17.39 -2.95 5.76
N PHE A 221 18.36 -2.08 5.50
CA PHE A 221 18.14 -0.82 4.77
C PHE A 221 17.93 -1.03 3.28
N GLY A 222 18.40 -2.15 2.72
CA GLY A 222 18.26 -2.46 1.30
C GLY A 222 18.80 -1.35 0.36
N SER A 223 18.28 -1.36 -0.87
CA SER A 223 18.70 -0.41 -1.90
C SER A 223 18.05 0.97 -1.71
N ALA A 224 18.81 2.03 -1.93
CA ALA A 224 18.31 3.41 -1.95
C ALA A 224 17.25 3.63 -3.04
N LYS A 225 17.31 2.82 -4.10
CA LYS A 225 16.43 2.94 -5.27
C LYS A 225 15.06 2.32 -5.06
N SER A 226 14.88 1.50 -4.02
CA SER A 226 13.56 0.96 -3.68
C SER A 226 12.83 1.88 -2.72
N ASP A 227 11.51 1.97 -2.87
CA ASP A 227 10.67 2.77 -1.97
C ASP A 227 10.82 2.32 -0.51
N GLU A 228 10.87 1.01 -0.26
CA GLU A 228 11.09 0.47 1.08
C GLU A 228 12.46 0.86 1.65
N GLY A 229 13.51 0.80 0.85
CA GLY A 229 14.86 1.12 1.32
C GLY A 229 15.02 2.60 1.61
N SER A 230 14.41 3.47 0.79
CA SER A 230 14.32 4.91 1.06
C SER A 230 13.53 5.20 2.34
N ARG A 231 12.40 4.53 2.56
CA ARG A 231 11.57 4.70 3.77
C ARG A 231 12.30 4.32 5.07
N ARG A 232 13.21 3.35 5.02
CA ARG A 232 14.01 2.88 6.19
C ARG A 232 15.16 3.81 6.57
N ARG A 233 15.55 4.77 5.72
CA ARG A 233 16.70 5.67 5.93
C ARG A 233 16.28 6.97 6.64
N LEU A 234 16.07 6.90 7.96
CA LEU A 234 15.57 8.04 8.75
C LEU A 234 16.40 9.32 8.57
N ARG A 235 17.72 9.25 8.72
CA ARG A 235 18.59 10.44 8.61
C ARG A 235 18.42 11.18 7.29
N ALA A 236 18.42 10.46 6.17
CA ALA A 236 18.17 11.05 4.85
C ALA A 236 16.75 11.65 4.74
N ARG A 237 15.73 10.97 5.26
CA ARG A 237 14.35 11.48 5.27
C ARG A 237 14.22 12.77 6.08
N VAL A 238 14.83 12.82 7.26
CA VAL A 238 14.81 14.03 8.11
C VAL A 238 15.52 15.18 7.41
N GLN A 239 16.67 14.95 6.76
CA GLN A 239 17.33 16.00 5.96
C GLN A 239 16.43 16.52 4.84
N ASN A 240 15.81 15.64 4.06
CA ASN A 240 14.88 16.05 3.01
C ASN A 240 13.67 16.82 3.56
N ILE A 241 13.15 16.44 4.73
CA ILE A 241 12.06 17.18 5.40
C ILE A 241 12.53 18.59 5.79
N LEU A 242 13.75 18.73 6.31
CA LEU A 242 14.31 20.03 6.68
C LEU A 242 14.63 20.90 5.46
N ASP A 243 15.09 20.32 4.36
CA ASP A 243 15.31 21.04 3.10
C ASP A 243 13.98 21.54 2.51
N ASN A 244 12.95 20.70 2.51
CA ASN A 244 11.60 21.09 2.11
C ASN A 244 11.03 22.16 3.03
N PHE A 245 11.31 22.09 4.34
CA PHE A 245 10.91 23.14 5.29
C PHE A 245 11.60 24.47 5.00
N ALA A 246 12.89 24.45 4.67
CA ALA A 246 13.61 25.67 4.32
C ALA A 246 12.99 26.33 3.07
N GLU A 247 12.57 25.53 2.09
CA GLU A 247 11.89 26.04 0.90
C GLU A 247 10.46 26.50 1.18
N ASP A 248 9.69 25.73 1.96
CA ASP A 248 8.37 26.13 2.45
C ASP A 248 8.45 27.45 3.23
N MET A 249 9.47 27.67 4.05
CA MET A 249 9.70 28.93 4.76
C MET A 249 10.03 30.09 3.82
N ARG A 250 10.77 29.86 2.73
CA ARG A 250 11.08 30.91 1.74
C ARG A 250 9.83 31.35 0.97
N VAL A 251 8.99 30.41 0.58
CA VAL A 251 7.82 30.68 -0.28
C VAL A 251 6.57 31.02 0.54
N HIS A 252 6.37 30.34 1.67
CA HIS A 252 5.14 30.41 2.50
C HIS A 252 5.37 31.01 3.89
N GLY A 253 6.60 31.37 4.25
CA GLY A 253 6.90 31.92 5.57
C GLY A 253 6.36 33.34 5.78
N GLN A 254 6.12 34.10 4.71
CA GLN A 254 5.50 35.42 4.79
C GLN A 254 3.99 35.30 4.69
N ASN A 255 3.27 35.91 5.63
CA ASN A 255 1.82 36.01 5.56
C ASN A 255 1.37 36.83 4.35
N ARG A 256 2.10 37.92 4.06
CA ARG A 256 1.82 38.81 2.92
C ARG A 256 3.10 39.13 2.15
N VAL A 257 3.08 38.86 0.85
CA VAL A 257 4.16 39.16 -0.09
C VAL A 257 3.87 40.51 -0.76
N LEU A 258 4.81 41.44 -0.64
CA LEU A 258 4.68 42.79 -1.19
C LEU A 258 5.12 42.82 -2.66
N LEU A 259 4.25 43.30 -3.54
CA LEU A 259 4.53 43.49 -4.96
C LEU A 259 4.60 44.98 -5.31
N ASP A 260 5.59 45.37 -6.10
CA ASP A 260 5.71 46.75 -6.61
C ASP A 260 4.69 47.03 -7.74
N GLU A 261 4.40 46.02 -8.57
CA GLU A 261 3.42 46.05 -9.67
C GLU A 261 2.65 44.73 -9.75
N MET A 262 1.39 44.75 -10.21
CA MET A 262 0.61 43.52 -10.43
C MET A 262 1.15 42.81 -11.69
N PRO A 263 1.37 41.48 -11.66
CA PRO A 263 1.73 40.73 -12.85
C PRO A 263 0.65 40.86 -13.93
N GLU A 264 1.05 40.98 -15.20
CA GLU A 264 0.14 41.09 -16.35
C GLU A 264 -0.68 39.81 -16.62
N ASP A 265 -0.27 38.67 -16.04
CA ASP A 265 -0.99 37.40 -16.14
C ASP A 265 -2.13 37.31 -15.11
N GLU A 266 -3.36 37.52 -15.56
CA GLU A 266 -4.63 37.43 -14.80
C GLU A 266 -4.93 36.03 -14.19
N GLU A 267 -4.03 35.04 -14.28
CA GLU A 267 -4.26 33.68 -13.77
C GLU A 267 -3.80 33.43 -12.33
N ILE A 268 -3.22 34.40 -11.62
CA ILE A 268 -3.06 34.30 -10.14
C ILE A 268 -4.37 34.70 -9.46
N GLY A 269 -5.46 34.06 -9.87
CA GLY A 269 -6.68 34.02 -9.10
C GLY A 269 -6.38 33.39 -7.74
N VAL A 270 -6.81 34.07 -6.67
CA VAL A 270 -7.06 33.48 -5.36
C VAL A 270 -5.80 33.06 -4.57
N CYS A 271 -4.86 33.98 -4.37
CA CYS A 271 -4.05 33.92 -3.16
C CYS A 271 -4.12 35.25 -2.44
N GLY A 272 -4.96 35.34 -1.40
CA GLY A 272 -5.04 36.51 -0.48
C GLY A 272 -3.75 36.80 0.31
N ARG A 273 -2.61 36.32 -0.19
CA ARG A 273 -1.24 36.52 0.32
C ARG A 273 -0.47 37.59 -0.45
N TYR A 274 -0.86 37.95 -1.67
CA TYR A 274 -0.19 39.03 -2.40
C TYR A 274 -0.89 40.36 -2.15
N ILE A 275 -0.12 41.40 -1.86
CA ILE A 275 -0.63 42.77 -1.68
C ILE A 275 0.30 43.75 -2.39
N LEU A 276 -0.29 44.73 -3.07
CA LEU A 276 0.47 45.84 -3.63
C LEU A 276 1.15 46.63 -2.51
N ARG A 277 2.40 47.03 -2.74
CA ARG A 277 3.18 47.78 -1.75
C ARG A 277 2.48 49.08 -1.36
N SER A 278 1.81 49.76 -2.29
CA SER A 278 1.00 50.97 -2.05
C SER A 278 -0.11 50.74 -1.03
N ASP A 279 -0.86 49.65 -1.19
CA ASP A 279 -2.02 49.33 -0.37
C ASP A 279 -1.58 48.91 1.02
N TYR A 280 -0.50 48.14 1.11
CA TYR A 280 0.13 47.79 2.38
C TYR A 280 0.62 49.02 3.15
N ILE A 281 1.22 50.01 2.46
CA ILE A 281 1.64 51.26 3.10
C ILE A 281 0.44 52.04 3.65
N GLU A 282 -0.71 52.05 2.97
CA GLU A 282 -1.92 52.68 3.49
C GLU A 282 -2.47 51.97 4.74
N GLU A 283 -2.42 50.63 4.77
CA GLU A 283 -2.74 49.86 5.97
C GLU A 283 -1.77 50.17 7.12
N VAL A 284 -0.47 50.22 6.86
CA VAL A 284 0.56 50.61 7.84
C VAL A 284 0.28 52.02 8.35
N LYS A 285 -0.07 52.98 7.49
CA LYS A 285 -0.44 54.35 7.91
C LYS A 285 -1.68 54.36 8.80
N SER A 286 -2.68 53.53 8.50
CA SER A 286 -3.87 53.37 9.35
C SER A 286 -3.50 52.80 10.72
N LEU A 287 -2.63 51.79 10.76
CA LEU A 287 -2.11 51.20 11.99
C LEU A 287 -1.27 52.21 12.79
N MET A 288 -0.41 52.98 12.13
CA MET A 288 0.38 54.06 12.73
C MET A 288 -0.51 55.14 13.36
N LYS A 289 -1.62 55.50 12.71
CA LYS A 289 -2.59 56.45 13.28
C LYS A 289 -3.25 55.93 14.55
N LYS A 290 -3.52 54.62 14.61
CA LYS A 290 -4.13 53.96 15.78
C LYS A 290 -3.14 53.73 16.93
N SER A 291 -1.85 53.57 16.62
CA SER A 291 -0.77 53.27 17.57
C SER A 291 0.12 54.48 17.90
N ARG A 292 -0.36 55.71 17.65
CA ARG A 292 0.42 56.93 17.90
C ARG A 292 0.84 57.05 19.35
N GLY A 293 2.12 57.29 19.56
CA GLY A 293 2.74 57.49 20.86
C GLY A 293 3.36 58.88 20.99
N ARG A 294 4.60 58.93 21.49
CA ARG A 294 5.36 60.17 21.75
C ARG A 294 6.34 60.50 20.61
N GLU A 295 6.15 59.94 19.43
CA GLU A 295 7.01 60.15 18.27
C GLU A 295 6.88 61.54 17.65
N LEU A 296 7.95 62.00 16.99
CA LEU A 296 7.97 63.26 16.26
C LEU A 296 7.21 63.13 14.94
N SER A 297 6.62 64.22 14.47
CA SER A 297 5.93 64.28 13.19
C SER A 297 6.86 63.90 12.04
N GLY A 298 6.50 62.89 11.25
CA GLY A 298 7.34 62.35 10.17
C GLY A 298 8.24 61.19 10.57
N THR A 299 8.21 60.79 11.85
CA THR A 299 8.80 59.53 12.33
C THR A 299 7.71 58.51 12.68
N PHE A 300 8.10 57.28 13.03
CA PHE A 300 7.20 56.21 13.44
C PHE A 300 7.63 55.65 14.79
N ASN A 301 6.67 55.13 15.56
CA ASN A 301 6.95 54.39 16.79
C ASN A 301 7.64 53.06 16.46
N PRO A 302 8.87 52.78 16.93
CA PRO A 302 9.58 51.52 16.64
C PRO A 302 8.80 50.25 17.00
N MET A 303 7.88 50.34 17.97
CA MET A 303 7.03 49.20 18.36
C MET A 303 6.11 48.73 17.24
N ILE A 304 5.78 49.57 16.25
CA ILE A 304 4.96 49.16 15.12
C ILE A 304 5.65 48.06 14.29
N ILE A 305 6.99 48.04 14.25
CA ILE A 305 7.75 46.98 13.57
C ILE A 305 7.42 45.63 14.23
N SER A 306 7.22 45.60 15.55
CA SER A 306 6.88 44.36 16.26
C SER A 306 5.51 43.84 15.83
N GLU A 307 4.51 44.71 15.70
CA GLU A 307 3.17 44.33 15.27
C GLU A 307 3.17 43.85 13.83
N LEU A 308 3.81 44.60 12.93
CA LEU A 308 3.91 44.22 11.51
C LEU A 308 4.68 42.91 11.32
N PHE A 309 5.76 42.69 12.09
CA PHE A 309 6.53 41.45 12.06
C PHE A 309 5.71 40.25 12.56
N LYS A 310 4.96 40.43 13.66
CA LYS A 310 4.05 39.39 14.17
C LYS A 310 3.00 39.00 13.14
N GLU A 311 2.45 39.99 12.43
CA GLU A 311 1.50 39.71 11.35
C GLU A 311 2.12 38.91 10.21
N GLN A 312 3.38 39.19 9.87
CA GLN A 312 4.10 38.46 8.82
C GLN A 312 4.47 37.04 9.23
N CYS A 313 4.71 36.78 10.53
CA CYS A 313 5.09 35.47 11.04
C CYS A 313 3.91 34.54 11.38
N LYS A 314 2.66 34.97 11.17
CA LYS A 314 1.44 34.16 11.42
C LYS A 314 1.52 32.72 10.86
N PRO A 315 2.07 32.46 9.66
CA PRO A 315 2.16 31.11 9.10
C PRO A 315 3.17 30.19 9.79
N TRP A 316 4.14 30.72 10.54
CA TRP A 316 5.30 29.97 11.02
C TRP A 316 4.92 28.81 11.92
N LYS A 317 3.92 28.99 12.80
CA LYS A 317 3.44 27.93 13.69
C LYS A 317 2.95 26.72 12.89
N GLY A 318 2.12 26.94 11.86
CA GLY A 318 1.61 25.87 11.02
C GLY A 318 2.70 25.15 10.22
N LEU A 319 3.69 25.89 9.73
CA LEU A 319 4.84 25.30 9.02
C LEU A 319 5.69 24.42 9.95
N VAL A 320 5.95 24.87 11.17
CA VAL A 320 6.69 24.11 12.18
C VAL A 320 5.90 22.86 12.62
N ASP A 321 4.60 22.99 12.84
CA ASP A 321 3.72 21.87 13.20
C ASP A 321 3.74 20.79 12.09
N LYS A 322 3.69 21.19 10.82
CA LYS A 322 3.80 20.27 9.66
C LYS A 322 5.14 19.52 9.64
N VAL A 323 6.26 20.20 9.88
CA VAL A 323 7.58 19.55 9.96
C VAL A 323 7.64 18.56 11.11
N ARG A 324 7.15 18.96 12.28
CA ARG A 324 7.06 18.11 13.46
C ARG A 324 6.29 16.82 13.14
N GLU A 325 5.11 16.94 12.55
CA GLU A 325 4.29 15.78 12.19
C GLU A 325 5.01 14.85 11.20
N HIS A 326 5.64 15.40 10.16
CA HIS A 326 6.38 14.61 9.18
C HIS A 326 7.60 13.89 9.80
N VAL A 327 8.34 14.54 10.70
CA VAL A 327 9.48 13.93 11.39
C VAL A 327 9.01 12.81 12.32
N LEU A 328 7.97 13.04 13.12
CA LEU A 328 7.41 12.03 14.01
C LEU A 328 6.86 10.83 13.22
N HIS A 329 6.17 11.07 12.11
CA HIS A 329 5.70 10.01 11.23
C HIS A 329 6.85 9.18 10.64
N ALA A 330 7.93 9.82 10.21
CA ALA A 330 9.11 9.12 9.70
C ALA A 330 9.77 8.24 10.78
N ILE A 331 9.86 8.73 12.02
CA ILE A 331 10.37 7.96 13.17
C ILE A 331 9.47 6.75 13.43
N ASP A 332 8.14 6.91 13.38
CA ASP A 332 7.17 5.85 13.62
C ASP A 332 7.27 4.73 12.60
N GLU A 333 7.34 5.08 11.33
CA GLU A 333 7.49 4.10 10.24
C GLU A 333 8.79 3.31 10.36
N VAL A 334 9.90 3.99 10.64
CA VAL A 334 11.21 3.34 10.80
C VAL A 334 11.24 2.46 12.04
N THR A 335 10.71 2.95 13.17
CA THR A 335 10.60 2.16 14.41
C THR A 335 9.79 0.90 14.16
N ASN A 336 8.63 1.02 13.50
CA ASN A 336 7.80 -0.12 13.15
C ASN A 336 8.51 -1.10 12.21
N ALA A 337 9.23 -0.60 11.20
CA ALA A 337 10.00 -1.43 10.28
C ALA A 337 11.13 -2.20 10.98
N ILE A 338 11.90 -1.55 11.87
CA ILE A 338 12.97 -2.20 12.62
C ILE A 338 12.39 -3.28 13.55
N VAL A 339 11.34 -2.96 14.33
CA VAL A 339 10.73 -3.94 15.25
C VAL A 339 10.13 -5.12 14.49
N THR A 340 9.50 -4.90 13.34
CA THR A 340 8.94 -5.97 12.50
C THR A 340 10.02 -6.85 11.88
N HIS A 341 11.21 -6.29 11.65
CA HIS A 341 12.36 -7.02 11.11
C HIS A 341 13.03 -7.89 12.19
N VAL A 342 13.18 -7.36 13.40
CA VAL A 342 13.95 -7.98 14.49
C VAL A 342 13.12 -8.90 15.37
N ALA A 343 11.83 -8.60 15.57
CA ALA A 343 10.97 -9.33 16.50
C ALA A 343 10.00 -10.27 15.79
N ALA A 344 9.69 -11.38 16.45
CA ALA A 344 8.62 -12.29 16.05
C ALA A 344 7.27 -11.57 16.02
N LYS A 345 6.45 -11.86 15.00
CA LYS A 345 5.18 -11.17 14.69
C LYS A 345 4.25 -11.01 15.89
N ASN A 346 4.19 -12.01 16.78
CA ASN A 346 3.35 -12.00 17.97
C ASN A 346 3.81 -11.02 19.05
N THR A 347 5.09 -10.66 19.08
CA THR A 347 5.67 -9.75 20.08
C THR A 347 5.75 -8.29 19.61
N VAL A 348 5.64 -8.04 18.30
CA VAL A 348 5.73 -6.70 17.70
C VAL A 348 4.78 -5.68 18.36
N PRO A 349 3.47 -5.96 18.54
CA PRO A 349 2.56 -4.96 19.12
C PRO A 349 2.92 -4.57 20.56
N GLY A 350 3.38 -5.53 21.36
CA GLY A 350 3.78 -5.31 22.75
C GLY A 350 5.08 -4.51 22.86
N ILE A 351 6.05 -4.75 21.97
CA ILE A 351 7.30 -3.96 21.94
C ILE A 351 6.99 -2.52 21.49
N LEU A 352 6.15 -2.36 20.47
CA LEU A 352 5.78 -1.02 19.97
C LEU A 352 5.02 -0.20 21.00
N SER A 353 4.16 -0.80 21.82
CA SER A 353 3.46 -0.06 22.88
C SER A 353 4.43 0.46 23.95
N ILE A 354 5.42 -0.33 24.34
CA ILE A 354 6.48 0.08 25.27
C ILE A 354 7.28 1.25 24.68
N LEU A 355 7.72 1.15 23.42
CA LEU A 355 8.48 2.20 22.75
C LEU A 355 7.67 3.49 22.58
N ARG A 356 6.37 3.38 22.25
CA ARG A 356 5.45 4.54 22.17
C ARG A 356 5.32 5.26 23.51
N ASN A 357 5.22 4.51 24.61
CA ASN A 357 5.15 5.10 25.94
C ASN A 357 6.47 5.76 26.35
N ALA A 358 7.60 5.12 26.04
CA ALA A 358 8.93 5.62 26.40
C ALA A 358 9.25 6.97 25.73
N ARG A 359 8.83 7.15 24.47
CA ARG A 359 9.12 8.39 23.71
C ARG A 359 8.18 9.56 24.01
N THR A 360 7.06 9.35 24.71
CA THR A 360 6.07 10.42 25.00
C THR A 360 6.72 11.63 25.67
N ASN A 361 7.66 11.39 26.60
CA ASN A 361 8.41 12.46 27.25
C ASN A 361 9.28 13.22 26.24
N SER A 362 10.00 12.52 25.37
CA SER A 362 10.84 13.15 24.34
C SER A 362 10.03 13.96 23.33
N ILE A 363 8.81 13.52 22.97
CA ILE A 363 7.90 14.30 22.12
C ILE A 363 7.48 15.59 22.83
N ARG A 364 7.12 15.52 24.12
CA ARG A 364 6.79 16.70 24.91
C ARG A 364 7.97 17.67 25.02
N ASP A 365 9.19 17.16 25.21
CA ASP A 365 10.39 17.99 25.29
C ASP A 365 10.72 18.64 23.93
N LEU A 366 10.47 17.93 22.83
CA LEU A 366 10.57 18.48 21.47
C LEU A 366 9.56 19.62 21.27
N ASP A 367 8.31 19.44 21.70
CA ASP A 367 7.26 20.45 21.62
C ASP A 367 7.62 21.70 22.42
N ALA A 368 8.14 21.51 23.64
CA ALA A 368 8.63 22.60 24.47
C ALA A 368 9.74 23.39 23.76
N LYS A 369 10.71 22.70 23.13
CA LYS A 369 11.78 23.36 22.37
C LYS A 369 11.26 24.13 21.16
N PHE A 370 10.32 23.58 20.40
CA PHE A 370 9.70 24.31 19.29
C PHE A 370 9.00 25.58 19.77
N GLN A 371 8.28 25.52 20.89
CA GLN A 371 7.67 26.72 21.48
C GLN A 371 8.72 27.73 21.93
N THR A 372 9.79 27.30 22.60
CA THR A 372 10.88 28.19 23.03
C THR A 372 11.58 28.87 21.84
N LEU A 373 11.68 28.20 20.70
CA LEU A 373 12.26 28.80 19.48
C LEU A 373 11.30 29.78 18.79
N LEU A 374 9.99 29.54 18.84
CA LEU A 374 8.99 30.40 18.20
C LEU A 374 8.60 31.62 19.05
N GLU A 375 8.58 31.49 20.36
CA GLU A 375 8.09 32.50 21.30
C GLU A 375 8.79 33.87 21.16
N PRO A 376 10.13 33.98 21.03
CA PRO A 376 10.81 35.25 20.84
C PRO A 376 10.37 35.98 19.56
N HIS A 377 10.00 35.25 18.52
CA HIS A 377 9.59 35.82 17.24
C HIS A 377 8.11 36.22 17.21
N LEU A 378 7.25 35.53 17.96
CA LEU A 378 5.82 35.80 18.02
C LEU A 378 5.45 36.83 19.10
N ASN A 379 6.17 36.85 20.22
CA ASN A 379 5.82 37.67 21.39
C ASN A 379 6.95 38.61 21.84
N GLY A 380 8.19 38.38 21.41
CA GLY A 380 9.34 39.18 21.82
C GLY A 380 9.42 40.57 21.18
N HIS A 381 10.22 41.43 21.82
CA HIS A 381 10.52 42.76 21.29
C HIS A 381 11.54 42.65 20.13
N PRO A 382 11.32 43.34 19.00
CA PRO A 382 12.28 43.33 17.91
C PRO A 382 13.49 44.18 18.28
N ILE A 383 14.53 43.55 18.82
CA ILE A 383 15.82 44.18 19.08
C ILE A 383 16.86 43.42 18.26
N THR A 384 17.60 44.14 17.44
CA THR A 384 18.75 43.59 16.74
C THR A 384 19.88 44.61 16.71
N TYR A 385 21.08 44.16 17.03
CA TYR A 385 22.31 44.94 16.89
C TYR A 385 23.05 44.58 15.60
N ASN A 386 22.40 43.83 14.71
CA ASN A 386 22.99 43.38 13.48
C ASN A 386 23.03 44.53 12.45
N HIS A 387 24.23 44.95 12.08
CA HIS A 387 24.48 46.02 11.10
C HIS A 387 23.83 45.76 9.73
N TYR A 388 23.56 44.49 9.37
CA TYR A 388 22.83 44.12 8.16
C TYR A 388 21.40 44.71 8.12
N MET A 389 20.78 45.01 9.26
CA MET A 389 19.47 45.68 9.26
C MET A 389 19.56 47.06 8.63
N THR A 390 20.52 47.88 9.07
CA THR A 390 20.72 49.24 8.56
C THR A 390 21.12 49.24 7.09
N ASP A 391 22.03 48.34 6.69
CA ASP A 391 22.44 48.17 5.29
C ASP A 391 21.26 47.77 4.38
N ASN A 392 20.43 46.81 4.82
CA ASN A 392 19.24 46.40 4.07
C ASN A 392 18.21 47.52 3.92
N VAL A 393 18.01 48.34 4.97
CA VAL A 393 17.12 49.50 4.90
C VAL A 393 17.68 50.56 3.95
N GLN A 394 18.97 50.87 4.02
CA GLN A 394 19.60 51.84 3.11
C GLN A 394 19.48 51.39 1.65
N LYS A 395 19.76 50.11 1.36
CA LYS A 395 19.58 49.54 0.02
C LYS A 395 18.13 49.61 -0.46
N ALA A 396 17.14 49.33 0.40
CA ALA A 396 15.73 49.46 0.05
C ALA A 396 15.35 50.91 -0.28
N GLN A 397 15.83 51.87 0.51
CA GLN A 397 15.62 53.30 0.26
C GLN A 397 16.30 53.77 -1.03
N GLU A 398 17.54 53.35 -1.28
CA GLU A 398 18.27 53.65 -2.52
C GLU A 398 17.56 53.10 -3.75
N ARG A 399 17.09 51.85 -3.70
CA ARG A 399 16.33 51.25 -4.80
C ARG A 399 15.07 52.05 -5.12
N ARG A 400 14.28 52.42 -4.10
CA ARG A 400 13.08 53.24 -4.32
C ARG A 400 13.39 54.61 -4.87
N ARG A 401 14.36 55.33 -4.28
CA ARG A 401 14.78 56.64 -4.80
C ARG A 401 15.23 56.53 -6.25
N THR A 402 15.96 55.47 -6.60
CA THR A 402 16.40 55.23 -7.98
C THR A 402 15.21 54.98 -8.91
N GLN A 403 14.24 54.15 -8.50
CA GLN A 403 13.01 53.90 -9.28
C GLN A 403 12.16 55.17 -9.45
N GLU A 404 11.99 55.96 -8.40
CA GLU A 404 11.24 57.23 -8.45
C GLU A 404 11.93 58.26 -9.35
N LEU A 405 13.26 58.36 -9.26
CA LEU A 405 14.07 59.20 -10.15
C LEU A 405 13.94 58.72 -11.60
N GLU A 406 14.08 57.42 -11.83
CA GLU A 406 13.94 56.83 -13.16
C GLU A 406 12.56 57.13 -13.75
N GLN A 407 11.48 56.96 -12.98
CA GLN A 407 10.13 57.28 -13.42
C GLN A 407 9.99 58.79 -13.70
N ALA A 408 10.55 59.66 -12.87
CA ALA A 408 10.53 61.11 -13.10
C ALA A 408 11.27 61.50 -14.39
N PHE A 409 12.40 60.84 -14.69
CA PHE A 409 13.11 61.02 -15.95
C PHE A 409 12.32 60.50 -17.14
N ARG A 410 11.69 59.33 -17.03
CA ARG A 410 10.80 58.78 -18.07
C ARG A 410 9.62 59.70 -18.35
N ASP A 411 9.01 60.30 -17.32
CA ASP A 411 7.91 61.26 -17.48
C ASP A 411 8.36 62.57 -18.16
N LEU A 412 9.61 63.01 -17.92
CA LEU A 412 10.16 64.26 -18.46
C LEU A 412 10.62 64.11 -19.93
N VAL A 413 11.17 62.94 -20.26
CA VAL A 413 11.89 62.67 -21.53
C VAL A 413 11.07 61.81 -22.50
N GLY A 414 10.08 61.07 -21.99
CA GLY A 414 9.35 60.02 -22.70
C GLY A 414 10.07 58.67 -22.63
N ALA A 415 9.32 57.59 -22.38
CA ALA A 415 9.87 56.24 -22.17
C ALA A 415 10.74 55.73 -23.34
N GLU A 416 10.41 56.13 -24.57
CA GLU A 416 11.17 55.81 -25.78
C GLU A 416 12.57 56.42 -25.83
N ASN A 417 12.74 57.58 -25.18
CA ASN A 417 13.96 58.37 -25.19
C ASN A 417 14.86 58.10 -23.97
N PHE A 418 14.31 57.45 -22.94
CA PHE A 418 15.03 56.96 -21.79
C PHE A 418 15.69 55.59 -22.08
N LYS A 419 16.59 55.56 -23.08
CA LYS A 419 17.37 54.37 -23.49
C LYS A 419 18.85 54.71 -23.57
N LYS A 420 19.71 53.76 -23.18
CA LYS A 420 21.17 53.92 -23.19
C LYS A 420 21.66 54.34 -24.58
N GLY A 421 22.33 55.49 -24.68
CA GLY A 421 22.90 56.02 -25.93
C GLY A 421 22.05 57.07 -26.67
N LYS A 422 20.83 57.37 -26.23
CA LYS A 422 20.03 58.49 -26.77
C LYS A 422 20.40 59.82 -26.09
N LYS A 423 20.51 60.90 -26.88
CA LYS A 423 20.72 62.26 -26.40
C LYS A 423 19.40 63.02 -26.44
N VAL A 424 19.06 63.68 -25.33
CA VAL A 424 17.81 64.44 -25.18
C VAL A 424 18.15 65.83 -24.64
N ALA A 425 17.60 66.87 -25.27
CA ALA A 425 17.71 68.23 -24.77
C ALA A 425 16.69 68.45 -23.65
N LEU A 426 17.15 68.84 -22.47
CA LEU A 426 16.32 69.09 -21.28
C LEU A 426 16.59 70.49 -20.76
N TYR A 427 15.54 71.20 -20.35
CA TYR A 427 15.67 72.46 -19.64
C TYR A 427 16.06 72.17 -18.17
N PRO A 428 17.20 72.69 -17.68
CA PRO A 428 17.67 72.40 -16.31
C PRO A 428 16.67 72.82 -15.23
N HIS A 429 15.91 73.89 -15.45
CA HIS A 429 14.92 74.40 -14.50
C HIS A 429 13.69 73.48 -14.38
N ASP A 430 13.21 72.94 -15.49
CA ASP A 430 12.07 72.01 -15.51
C ASP A 430 12.43 70.69 -14.84
N MET A 431 13.66 70.21 -15.07
CA MET A 431 14.24 69.06 -14.39
C MET A 431 14.28 69.29 -12.87
N PHE A 432 14.85 70.42 -12.43
CA PHE A 432 14.92 70.75 -11.00
C PHE A 432 13.53 70.86 -10.36
N THR A 433 12.57 71.47 -11.04
CA THR A 433 11.20 71.67 -10.54
C THR A 433 10.45 70.34 -10.40
N LYS A 434 10.60 69.43 -11.37
CA LYS A 434 10.01 68.08 -11.32
C LYS A 434 10.62 67.21 -10.23
N LEU A 435 11.95 67.28 -10.04
CA LEU A 435 12.65 66.57 -8.96
C LEU A 435 12.22 67.10 -7.58
N LYS A 436 12.16 68.42 -7.40
CA LYS A 436 11.74 69.05 -6.15
C LYS A 436 10.33 68.66 -5.73
N ARG A 437 9.35 68.72 -6.64
CA ARG A 437 7.94 68.36 -6.35
C ARG A 437 7.76 66.92 -5.87
N ARG A 438 8.58 65.97 -6.36
CA ARG A 438 8.54 64.57 -5.89
C ARG A 438 9.31 64.34 -4.58
N THR A 439 10.19 65.26 -4.18
CA THR A 439 10.96 65.17 -2.93
C THR A 439 10.14 65.62 -1.71
N GLU A 440 9.11 66.43 -1.90
CA GLU A 440 8.14 66.84 -0.86
C GLU A 440 7.15 65.71 -0.58
N VAL A 441 7.64 64.59 -0.04
CA VAL A 441 6.80 63.47 0.37
C VAL A 441 6.04 63.86 1.64
N GLY A 442 4.72 63.66 1.66
CA GLY A 442 3.92 63.87 2.87
C GLY A 442 4.50 63.08 4.05
N MET A 443 4.74 63.75 5.18
CA MET A 443 5.45 63.19 6.35
C MET A 443 4.90 61.82 6.80
N GLN A 444 3.58 61.59 6.70
CA GLN A 444 2.95 60.33 7.07
C GLN A 444 3.20 59.21 6.05
N LEU A 445 3.29 59.53 4.76
CA LEU A 445 3.59 58.56 3.70
C LEU A 445 5.04 58.10 3.82
N TYR A 446 5.96 59.05 4.03
CA TYR A 446 7.37 58.75 4.25
C TYR A 446 7.58 57.86 5.48
N ALA A 447 6.93 58.18 6.60
CA ALA A 447 7.04 57.38 7.82
C ALA A 447 6.47 55.96 7.65
N GLY A 448 5.38 55.79 6.88
CA GLY A 448 4.81 54.48 6.55
C GLY A 448 5.75 53.64 5.66
N GLN A 449 6.29 54.24 4.59
CA GLN A 449 7.29 53.60 3.73
C GLN A 449 8.53 53.16 4.51
N LEU A 450 9.00 54.01 5.42
CA LEU A 450 10.16 53.73 6.26
C LEU A 450 9.88 52.57 7.21
N ALA A 451 8.72 52.55 7.87
CA ALA A 451 8.32 51.45 8.75
C ALA A 451 8.23 50.11 8.00
N THR A 452 7.70 50.11 6.77
CA THR A 452 7.67 48.92 5.90
C THR A 452 9.08 48.41 5.57
N ASP A 453 10.03 49.29 5.25
CA ASP A 453 11.41 48.86 4.97
C ASP A 453 12.10 48.27 6.18
N TYR A 454 11.93 48.90 7.34
CA TYR A 454 12.49 48.38 8.58
C TYR A 454 11.90 47.01 8.91
N MET A 455 10.61 46.79 8.65
CA MET A 455 9.98 45.48 8.80
C MET A 455 10.55 44.45 7.81
N GLU A 456 10.64 44.75 6.52
CA GLU A 456 11.20 43.81 5.52
C GLU A 456 12.68 43.50 5.79
N ALA A 457 13.46 44.51 6.18
CA ALA A 457 14.86 44.34 6.55
C ALA A 457 15.00 43.51 7.83
N TYR A 458 14.16 43.76 8.83
CA TYR A 458 14.14 42.98 10.06
C TYR A 458 13.73 41.52 9.78
N TYR A 459 12.76 41.30 8.89
CA TYR A 459 12.36 39.96 8.46
C TYR A 459 13.50 39.23 7.74
N LYS A 460 14.22 39.89 6.83
CA LYS A 460 15.41 39.33 6.16
C LYS A 460 16.52 39.00 7.14
N VAL A 461 16.76 39.85 8.14
CA VAL A 461 17.75 39.60 9.19
C VAL A 461 17.31 38.44 10.09
N GLY A 462 16.02 38.34 10.43
CA GLY A 462 15.45 37.19 11.14
C GLY A 462 15.64 35.88 10.36
N HIS A 463 15.57 35.92 9.04
CA HIS A 463 15.86 34.77 8.17
C HIS A 463 17.35 34.39 8.12
N LEU A 464 18.25 35.38 8.19
CA LEU A 464 19.72 35.15 8.22
C LEU A 464 20.21 34.62 9.58
N ILE A 465 19.59 35.03 10.69
CA ILE A 465 19.91 34.53 12.03
C ILE A 465 19.51 33.05 12.18
N THR A 466 18.42 32.61 11.54
CA THR A 466 18.01 31.21 11.53
C THR A 466 18.81 30.33 10.55
N GLY A 467 19.41 30.91 9.51
CA GLY A 467 20.25 30.19 8.53
C GLY A 467 21.71 29.94 8.95
N ASN A 468 22.29 30.79 9.81
CA ASN A 468 23.68 30.65 10.24
C ASN A 468 23.88 29.79 11.51
N GLY A 469 22.80 29.26 12.11
CA GLY A 469 22.88 28.31 13.22
C GLY A 469 23.38 26.90 12.84
N SER A 470 23.69 26.66 11.56
CA SER A 470 24.20 25.37 11.05
C SER A 470 25.65 25.42 10.55
N ARG A 471 26.37 26.52 10.81
CA ARG A 471 27.82 26.63 10.57
C ARG A 471 28.51 27.24 11.80
N ASN A 472 28.59 26.44 12.86
CA ASN A 472 29.71 26.38 13.80
C ASN A 472 29.66 25.06 14.56
#